data_AF-B3JQJ4-F1
#
_entry.id   AF-B3JQJ4-F1
#
_cell.length_a   1.000
_cell.length_b   1.000
_cell.length_c   1.000
_cell.angle_alpha   90.00
_cell.angle_beta   90.00
_cell.angle_gamma   90.00
#
_symmetry.space_group_name_H-M   'P 1'
#
loop_
_entity.id
_entity.type
_entity.pdbx_description
1 polymer ?
#
loop_
_entity_poly.entity_id
_entity_poly.type
_entity_poly.pdbx_seq_one_letter_code
_entity_poly.pdbx_strand_id
1 'polypeptide(L)' 'MKNNILKLVFASAFALVAGYSVYASQKKVEMSDLAMANIEALASGENDHSQKIWERYYRPDGTGYNCTKTGNETC' A
#
# COMPACT_ATOMS: atom_id res chain seq x y z
N MET A 1 16.10 27.68 -43.08
CA MET A 1 16.55 26.50 -42.32
C MET A 1 16.63 26.72 -40.80
N LYS A 2 17.04 27.91 -40.32
CA LYS A 2 17.19 28.22 -38.87
C LYS A 2 15.93 28.03 -38.01
N ASN A 3 14.74 28.29 -38.55
CA ASN A 3 13.45 28.14 -37.81
C ASN A 3 13.02 26.68 -37.60
N ASN A 4 13.58 25.74 -38.38
CA ASN A 4 13.31 24.31 -38.22
C ASN A 4 14.23 23.65 -37.19
N ILE A 5 15.42 24.20 -36.96
CA ILE A 5 16.36 23.67 -35.96
C ILE A 5 15.75 23.83 -34.57
N LEU A 6 15.16 24.99 -34.26
CA LEU A 6 14.52 25.22 -32.96
C LEU A 6 13.35 24.26 -32.71
N LYS A 7 12.52 24.01 -33.74
CA LYS A 7 11.41 23.05 -33.65
C LYS A 7 11.91 21.62 -33.44
N LEU A 8 12.97 21.24 -34.13
CA LEU A 8 13.57 19.91 -34.01
C LEU A 8 14.18 19.70 -32.61
N VAL A 9 14.86 20.71 -32.07
CA VAL A 9 15.41 20.68 -30.70
C VAL A 9 14.32 20.58 -29.65
N PHE A 10 13.22 21.33 -29.81
CA PHE A 10 12.08 21.21 -28.89
C PHE A 10 11.43 19.82 -28.97
N ALA A 11 11.19 19.31 -30.17
CA ALA A 11 10.60 17.99 -30.36
C ALA A 11 11.48 16.88 -29.78
N SER A 12 12.81 16.95 -29.97
CA SER A 12 13.73 15.97 -29.40
C SER A 12 13.80 16.05 -27.87
N ALA A 13 13.84 17.26 -27.30
CA ALA A 13 13.79 17.44 -25.84
C ALA A 13 12.51 16.87 -25.23
N PHE A 14 11.35 17.12 -25.85
CA PHE A 14 10.08 16.55 -25.41
C PHE A 14 10.06 15.02 -25.48
N ALA A 15 10.55 14.44 -26.58
CA ALA A 15 10.62 12.99 -26.73
C ALA A 15 11.55 12.34 -25.69
N LEU A 16 12.69 12.98 -25.37
CA LEU A 16 13.63 12.51 -24.35
C LEU A 16 13.00 12.56 -22.95
N VAL A 17 12.33 13.66 -22.60
CA VAL A 17 11.66 13.80 -21.29
C VAL A 17 10.52 12.78 -21.17
N ALA A 18 9.68 12.64 -22.19
CA ALA A 18 8.60 11.66 -22.18
C ALA A 18 9.11 10.22 -22.07
N GLY A 19 10.14 9.87 -22.86
CA GLY A 19 10.78 8.55 -22.80
C GLY A 19 11.43 8.26 -21.44
N TYR A 20 12.09 9.27 -20.84
CA TYR A 20 12.66 9.16 -19.51
C TYR A 20 11.58 8.98 -18.43
N SER A 21 10.48 9.74 -18.51
CA SER A 21 9.36 9.61 -17.57
C SER A 21 8.72 8.21 -17.63
N VAL A 22 8.56 7.62 -18.81
CA VAL A 22 8.06 6.24 -18.97
C VAL A 22 9.05 5.23 -18.38
N TYR A 23 10.35 5.37 -18.68
CA TYR A 23 11.40 4.52 -18.11
C TYR A 23 11.45 4.62 -16.58
N ALA A 24 11.38 5.84 -16.03
CA ALA A 24 11.36 6.10 -14.60
C ALA A 24 10.11 5.53 -13.92
N SER A 25 8.95 5.59 -14.58
CA SER A 25 7.68 5.05 -14.05
C SER A 25 7.66 3.52 -14.04
N GLN A 26 8.40 2.86 -14.93
CA GLN A 26 8.59 1.41 -14.92
C GLN A 26 9.69 0.94 -13.96
N LYS A 27 10.57 1.86 -13.55
CA LYS A 27 11.52 1.57 -12.48
C LYS A 27 10.70 1.43 -11.21
N LYS A 28 10.58 0.19 -10.72
CA LYS A 28 9.97 -0.11 -9.41
C LYS A 28 10.56 0.88 -8.42
N VAL A 29 9.72 1.75 -7.85
CA VAL A 29 10.14 2.64 -6.77
C VAL A 29 10.75 1.71 -5.73
N GLU A 30 12.05 1.85 -5.47
CA GLU A 30 12.65 1.23 -4.30
C GLU A 30 12.00 1.92 -3.10
N MET A 31 10.88 1.38 -2.69
CA MET A 31 10.22 1.76 -1.46
C MET A 31 11.23 1.47 -0.36
N SER A 32 11.56 2.48 0.43
CA SER A 32 12.40 2.28 1.61
C SER A 32 11.79 1.16 2.46
N ASP A 33 12.62 0.32 3.07
CA ASP A 33 12.19 -0.73 4.01
C ASP A 33 11.20 -0.18 5.06
N LEU A 34 11.37 1.08 5.47
CA LEU A 34 10.47 1.75 6.41
C LEU A 34 9.09 2.07 5.82
N ALA A 35 9.03 2.48 4.55
CA ALA A 35 7.77 2.73 3.85
C ALA A 35 7.04 1.41 3.52
N MET A 36 7.78 0.35 3.23
CA MET A 36 7.23 -0.98 2.99
C MET A 36 6.67 -1.58 4.29
N ALA A 37 7.37 -1.46 5.41
CA ALA A 37 6.88 -1.90 6.73
C ALA A 37 5.56 -1.22 7.14
N ASN A 38 5.39 0.07 6.83
CA ASN A 38 4.14 0.78 7.12
C ASN A 38 2.97 0.30 6.24
N ILE A 39 3.25 -0.11 4.98
CA ILE A 39 2.25 -0.70 4.08
C ILE A 39 1.90 -2.12 4.50
N GLU A 40 2.90 -2.92 4.86
CA GLU A 40 2.69 -4.28 5.40
C GLU A 40 1.93 -4.24 6.72
N ALA A 41 2.18 -3.26 7.59
CA ALA A 41 1.41 -3.06 8.81
C ALA A 41 -0.06 -2.69 8.52
N LEU A 42 -0.31 -1.91 7.46
CA LEU A 42 -1.67 -1.57 7.04
C LEU A 42 -2.40 -2.78 6.41
N ALA A 43 -1.70 -3.60 5.62
CA ALA A 43 -2.25 -4.80 4.98
C ALA A 43 -2.35 -6.00 5.94
N SER A 44 -1.55 -6.04 7.02
CA SER A 44 -1.62 -7.08 8.06
C SER A 44 -2.94 -7.06 8.83
N GLY A 45 -3.76 -6.01 8.71
CA GLY A 45 -5.09 -5.97 9.32
C GLY A 45 -6.14 -6.82 8.62
N GLU A 46 -5.96 -7.17 7.34
CA GLU A 46 -6.95 -7.91 6.53
C GLU A 46 -6.60 -9.39 6.32
N ASN A 47 -5.37 -9.80 6.61
CA ASN A 47 -4.95 -11.21 6.51
C ASN A 47 -5.17 -11.97 7.83
N ASP A 48 -5.50 -11.24 8.90
CA ASP A 48 -5.59 -11.74 10.27
C ASP A 48 -7.03 -12.14 10.64
N HIS A 49 -7.90 -12.38 9.66
CA HIS A 49 -9.23 -12.95 9.90
C HIS A 49 -9.18 -14.40 10.42
N SER A 50 -7.99 -15.00 10.50
CA SER A 50 -7.78 -16.32 11.09
C SER A 50 -7.09 -16.30 12.47
N GLN A 51 -6.58 -15.15 12.94
CA GLN A 51 -6.15 -15.06 14.33
C GLN A 51 -7.34 -14.59 15.15
N LYS A 52 -7.65 -15.33 16.20
CA LYS A 52 -8.74 -15.04 17.12
C LYS A 52 -8.36 -13.79 17.93
N ILE A 53 -8.63 -12.62 17.36
CA ILE A 53 -8.22 -11.32 17.92
C ILE A 53 -8.98 -11.03 19.22
N TRP A 54 -10.21 -11.55 19.33
CA TRP A 54 -11.09 -11.35 20.48
C TRP A 54 -11.81 -12.65 20.87
N GLU A 55 -11.68 -13.04 22.15
CA GLU A 55 -12.43 -14.12 22.78
C GLU A 55 -13.79 -13.68 23.25
N ARG A 56 -14.79 -14.54 23.04
CA ARG A 56 -16.13 -14.39 23.62
C ARG A 56 -16.19 -15.00 25.03
N TYR A 57 -16.65 -14.22 26.01
CA TYR A 57 -17.08 -14.74 27.31
C TYR A 57 -18.53 -14.35 27.62
N TYR A 58 -19.34 -15.32 28.04
CA TYR A 58 -20.74 -15.11 28.40
C TYR A 58 -20.86 -14.44 29.77
N ARG A 59 -21.63 -13.35 29.87
CA ARG A 59 -21.82 -12.67 31.15
C ARG A 59 -22.62 -13.56 32.11
N PRO A 60 -22.27 -13.58 33.40
CA PRO A 60 -22.97 -14.39 34.41
C PRO A 60 -24.41 -13.92 34.66
N ASP A 61 -24.76 -12.70 34.27
CA ASP A 61 -26.12 -12.15 34.36
C ASP A 61 -27.05 -12.60 33.22
N GLY A 62 -26.52 -13.35 32.23
CA GLY A 62 -27.29 -13.84 31.08
C GLY A 62 -27.67 -12.76 30.06
N THR A 63 -27.17 -11.53 30.19
CA THR A 63 -27.60 -10.39 29.34
C THR A 63 -26.82 -10.26 28.04
N GLY A 64 -25.84 -11.14 27.80
CA GLY A 64 -25.07 -11.16 26.56
C GLY A 64 -23.64 -11.69 26.73
N TYR A 65 -22.76 -11.26 25.84
CA TYR A 65 -21.35 -11.61 25.84
C TYR A 65 -20.46 -10.36 25.79
N ASN A 66 -19.23 -10.49 26.27
CA ASN A 66 -18.16 -9.50 26.12
C ASN A 66 -17.02 -10.11 25.29
N CYS A 67 -16.25 -9.26 24.63
CA CYS A 67 -15.09 -9.66 23.83
C CYS A 67 -13.79 -9.15 24.48
N THR A 68 -12.81 -10.03 24.71
CA THR A 68 -11.49 -9.67 25.28
C THR A 68 -10.36 -10.13 24.37
N LYS A 69 -9.24 -9.40 24.32
CA LYS A 69 -8.08 -9.81 23.53
C LYS A 69 -7.42 -10.99 24.23
N THR A 70 -7.09 -12.06 23.48
CA THR A 70 -6.30 -13.27 23.87
C THR A 70 -7.06 -14.58 24.05
N GLY A 71 -7.50 -15.24 22.96
CA GLY A 71 -7.62 -16.70 22.96
C GLY A 71 -8.65 -17.37 22.04
N ASN A 72 -9.38 -18.39 22.51
CA ASN A 72 -9.63 -19.61 21.74
C ASN A 72 -11.00 -19.77 21.03
N GLU A 73 -11.92 -18.81 21.11
CA GLU A 73 -13.18 -18.83 20.35
C GLU A 73 -13.51 -17.46 19.75
N THR A 74 -14.12 -17.44 18.56
CA THR A 74 -14.48 -16.21 17.88
C THR A 74 -15.66 -15.52 18.55
N CYS A 75 -15.43 -14.30 19.05
CA CYS A 75 -16.44 -13.26 18.95
C CYS A 75 -16.71 -12.99 17.45
#